data_AF-A0A962PIY1-F1
#
_entry.id   AF-A0A962PIY1-F1
#
_cell.length_a   1.000
_cell.length_b   1.000
_cell.length_c   1.000
_cell.angle_alpha   90.00
_cell.angle_beta   90.00
_cell.angle_gamma   90.00
#
_symmetry.space_group_name_H-M   'P 1'
#
loop_
_entity.id
_entity.type
_entity.pdbx_description
1 polymer ?
#
loop_
_entity_poly.entity_id
_entity_poly.type
_entity_poly.pdbx_seq_one_letter_code
_entity_poly.pdbx_strand_id
1 'polypeptide(L)'
;MEHLSRAGRKRLRKYLKKVSRAMKRKGADKEEIEAVVESLKEQVLEIVGQPEEKAGKDVIEEILGNFDAPEAFGEQVALTVSPNRDPTAWVGQFSARASIGGVFIALFIGLIAHASGGQGKDIGGVFFLICEAMALITGIMKFKTKPGKIGTYISALLLLFFIIAVNANK
;
A
#
# COMPACT_ATOMS: atom_id res chain seq x y z
N MET A 1 25.15 7.57 -17.69
CA MET A 1 24.51 8.90 -17.44
C MET A 1 25.39 10.08 -17.87
N GLU A 2 26.64 9.86 -18.29
CA GLU A 2 27.56 10.94 -18.71
C GLU A 2 27.19 11.56 -20.07
N HIS A 3 26.44 10.83 -20.90
CA HIS A 3 25.97 11.27 -22.23
C HIS A 3 24.80 12.26 -22.20
N LEU A 4 24.19 12.48 -21.02
CA LEU A 4 23.04 13.38 -20.88
C LEU A 4 23.46 14.75 -20.32
N SER A 5 22.98 15.82 -20.98
CA SER A 5 23.02 17.17 -20.43
C SER A 5 22.37 17.24 -19.03
N ARG A 6 22.80 18.18 -18.18
CA ARG A 6 22.19 18.37 -16.85
C ARG A 6 20.67 18.59 -16.92
N ALA A 7 20.21 19.30 -17.96
CA ALA A 7 18.81 19.55 -18.21
C ALA A 7 18.05 18.27 -18.64
N GLY A 8 18.62 17.48 -19.56
CA GLY A 8 18.07 16.19 -19.98
C GLY A 8 17.92 15.21 -18.81
N ARG A 9 18.95 15.09 -17.95
CA ARG A 9 18.87 14.28 -16.72
C ARG A 9 17.72 14.69 -15.80
N LYS A 10 17.56 16.01 -15.59
CA LYS A 10 16.48 16.53 -14.75
C LYS A 10 15.10 16.20 -15.33
N ARG A 11 14.96 16.25 -16.65
CA ARG A 11 13.70 15.94 -17.34
C ARG A 11 13.36 14.45 -17.28
N LEU A 12 14.31 13.58 -17.61
CA LEU A 12 14.16 12.13 -17.50
C LEU A 12 13.78 11.71 -16.08
N ARG A 13 14.46 12.26 -15.06
CA ARG A 13 14.13 11.98 -13.65
C ARG A 13 12.71 12.41 -13.29
N LYS A 14 12.22 13.54 -13.84
CA LYS A 14 10.85 14.01 -13.62
C LYS A 14 9.82 13.06 -14.26
N TYR A 15 10.12 12.56 -15.46
CA TYR A 15 9.30 11.59 -16.17
C TYR A 15 9.21 10.25 -15.42
N LEU A 16 10.35 9.64 -15.09
CA LEU A 16 10.41 8.38 -14.34
C LEU A 16 9.69 8.48 -12.98
N LYS A 17 9.79 9.63 -12.31
CA LYS A 17 9.06 9.88 -11.05
C LYS A 17 7.54 9.89 -11.24
N LYS A 18 7.04 10.36 -12.38
CA LYS A 18 5.60 10.34 -12.71
C LYS A 18 5.13 8.91 -13.00
N VAL A 19 5.89 8.16 -13.80
CA VAL A 19 5.62 6.73 -14.09
C VAL A 19 5.58 5.92 -12.78
N SER A 20 6.60 6.04 -11.94
CA SER A 20 6.66 5.37 -10.63
C SER A 20 5.46 5.69 -9.74
N ARG A 21 5.01 6.96 -9.71
CA ARG A 21 3.81 7.37 -8.96
C ARG A 21 2.52 6.80 -9.55
N ALA A 22 2.41 6.71 -10.87
CA ALA A 22 1.25 6.11 -11.53
C ALA A 22 1.19 4.61 -11.25
N MET A 23 2.32 3.90 -11.39
CA MET A 23 2.44 2.48 -11.05
C MET A 23 2.11 2.22 -9.58
N LYS A 24 2.64 3.03 -8.65
CA LYS A 24 2.34 2.91 -7.22
C LYS A 24 0.86 3.14 -6.92
N ARG A 25 0.20 4.08 -7.62
CA ARG A 25 -1.26 4.32 -7.48
C ARG A 25 -2.08 3.13 -7.94
N LYS A 26 -1.60 2.37 -8.93
CA LYS A 26 -2.19 1.12 -9.38
C LYS A 26 -1.73 -0.11 -8.60
N GLY A 27 -0.94 0.10 -7.55
CA GLY A 27 -0.56 -0.94 -6.61
C GLY A 27 0.64 -1.77 -7.01
N ALA A 28 1.44 -1.37 -8.01
CA ALA A 28 2.72 -2.03 -8.27
C ALA A 28 3.61 -1.96 -7.01
N ASP A 29 4.34 -3.04 -6.73
CA ASP A 29 5.29 -3.08 -5.62
C ASP A 29 6.60 -2.35 -5.96
N LYS A 30 7.47 -2.24 -4.94
CA LYS A 30 8.70 -1.48 -5.06
C LYS A 30 9.67 -2.10 -6.08
N GLU A 31 9.73 -3.43 -6.15
CA GLU A 31 10.64 -4.17 -7.02
C GLU A 31 10.18 -4.06 -8.48
N GLU A 32 8.88 -4.22 -8.74
CA GLU A 32 8.26 -4.00 -10.06
C GLU A 32 8.48 -2.58 -10.56
N ILE A 33 8.29 -1.58 -9.68
CA ILE A 33 8.52 -0.17 -10.02
C ILE A 33 10.00 0.09 -10.33
N GLU A 34 10.92 -0.48 -9.54
CA GLU A 34 12.35 -0.32 -9.74
C GLU A 34 12.80 -0.96 -11.07
N ALA A 35 12.36 -2.18 -11.35
CA ALA A 35 12.67 -2.89 -12.59
C ALA A 35 12.17 -2.13 -13.84
N VAL A 36 10.94 -1.62 -13.80
CA VAL A 36 10.38 -0.83 -14.93
C VAL A 36 11.10 0.50 -15.09
N VAL A 37 11.41 1.20 -14.00
CA VAL A 37 12.13 2.47 -14.04
C VAL A 37 13.56 2.28 -14.56
N GLU A 38 14.22 1.20 -14.18
CA GLU A 38 15.55 0.84 -14.64
C GLU A 38 15.55 0.49 -16.13
N SER A 39 14.62 -0.37 -16.57
CA SER A 39 14.46 -0.72 -17.99
C SER A 39 14.17 0.50 -18.87
N LEU A 40 13.25 1.38 -18.46
CA LEU A 40 12.96 2.65 -19.16
C LEU A 40 14.20 3.54 -19.26
N LYS A 41 14.99 3.61 -18.18
CA LYS A 41 16.20 4.41 -18.15
C LYS A 41 17.26 3.85 -19.09
N GLU A 42 17.39 2.53 -19.18
CA GLU A 42 18.27 1.86 -20.13
C GLU A 42 17.84 2.11 -21.57
N GLN A 43 16.56 1.92 -21.91
CA GLN A 43 16.04 2.20 -23.25
C GLN A 43 16.28 3.65 -23.69
N VAL A 44 16.03 4.62 -22.81
CA VAL A 44 16.31 6.03 -23.12
C VAL A 44 17.80 6.28 -23.32
N LEU A 45 18.67 5.62 -22.55
CA LEU A 45 20.12 5.74 -22.72
C LEU A 45 20.63 5.06 -24.00
N GLU A 46 19.99 3.97 -24.42
CA GLU A 46 20.29 3.27 -25.68
C GLU A 46 19.90 4.11 -26.89
N ILE A 47 18.71 4.74 -26.88
CA ILE A 47 18.26 5.66 -27.94
C ILE A 47 19.17 6.90 -28.02
N VAL A 48 19.61 7.41 -26.87
CA VAL A 48 20.57 8.52 -26.79
C VAL A 48 22.01 8.06 -27.11
N GLY A 49 22.24 6.76 -27.19
CA GLY A 49 23.54 6.09 -27.27
C GLY A 49 24.31 6.27 -28.57
N GLN A 50 24.11 7.38 -29.30
CA GLN A 50 25.06 7.80 -30.32
C GLN A 50 26.11 8.73 -29.68
N PRO A 51 27.40 8.34 -29.69
CA PRO A 51 28.44 8.93 -28.83
C PRO A 51 28.83 10.38 -29.16
N GLU A 52 28.33 10.96 -30.25
CA GLU A 52 28.82 12.24 -30.76
C GLU A 52 28.04 13.48 -30.28
N GLU A 53 26.80 13.32 -29.79
CA GLU A 53 26.00 14.44 -29.28
C GLU A 53 25.55 14.25 -27.83
N LYS A 54 25.96 15.16 -26.95
CA LYS A 54 25.33 15.29 -25.62
C LYS A 54 23.86 15.64 -25.82
N ALA A 55 22.97 14.67 -25.69
CA ALA A 55 21.54 14.90 -25.87
C ALA A 55 21.05 16.06 -24.97
N GLY A 56 20.61 17.12 -25.65
CA GLY A 56 20.05 18.31 -25.05
C GLY A 56 18.72 18.01 -24.36
N LYS A 57 18.17 19.03 -23.69
CA LYS A 57 16.84 18.94 -23.09
C LYS A 57 15.79 18.57 -24.14
N ASP A 58 15.94 19.09 -25.36
CA ASP A 58 14.92 19.02 -26.40
C ASP A 58 14.89 17.65 -27.08
N VAL A 59 16.06 17.03 -27.31
CA VAL A 59 16.18 15.61 -27.75
C VAL A 59 15.51 14.66 -26.75
N ILE A 60 15.73 14.88 -25.45
CA ILE A 60 15.06 14.09 -24.41
C ILE A 60 13.56 14.37 -24.36
N GLU A 61 13.13 15.59 -24.65
CA GLU A 61 11.71 15.94 -24.68
C GLU A 61 11.00 15.32 -25.90
N GLU A 62 11.69 15.21 -27.04
CA GLU A 62 11.23 14.52 -28.24
C GLU A 62 11.15 13.00 -28.05
N ILE A 63 12.21 12.38 -27.52
CA ILE A 63 12.21 10.94 -27.21
C ILE A 63 11.08 10.62 -26.22
N LEU A 64 10.94 11.42 -25.15
CA LEU A 64 9.87 11.25 -24.18
C LEU A 64 8.47 11.58 -24.75
N GLY A 65 8.39 12.40 -25.80
CA GLY A 65 7.16 12.73 -26.51
C GLY A 65 6.64 11.59 -27.39
N ASN A 66 7.51 10.66 -27.79
CA ASN A 66 7.13 9.43 -28.50
C ASN A 66 6.56 8.35 -27.57
N PHE A 67 6.72 8.50 -26.25
CA PHE A 67 6.05 7.65 -25.27
C PHE A 67 4.67 8.23 -24.93
N ASP A 68 3.75 7.34 -24.56
CA ASP A 68 2.48 7.74 -23.96
C ASP A 68 2.70 8.65 -22.74
N ALA A 69 1.69 9.46 -22.41
CA ALA A 69 1.73 10.29 -21.22
C ALA A 69 2.18 9.45 -20.00
N PRO A 70 3.12 9.94 -19.17
CA PRO A 70 3.77 9.12 -18.14
C PRO A 70 2.78 8.54 -17.13
N GLU A 71 1.65 9.21 -16.93
CA GLU A 71 0.53 8.68 -16.17
C GLU A 71 -0.14 7.49 -16.87
N ALA A 72 -0.51 7.61 -18.15
CA ALA A 72 -1.14 6.52 -18.92
C ALA A 72 -0.20 5.32 -19.09
N PHE A 73 1.07 5.57 -19.43
CA PHE A 73 2.09 4.54 -19.55
C PHE A 73 2.29 3.78 -18.23
N GLY A 74 2.45 4.51 -17.11
CA GLY A 74 2.63 3.86 -15.81
C GLY A 74 1.39 3.09 -15.34
N GLU A 75 0.19 3.50 -15.75
CA GLU A 75 -1.03 2.75 -15.48
C GLU A 75 -1.13 1.46 -16.31
N GLN A 76 -0.87 1.53 -17.62
CA GLN A 76 -0.87 0.36 -18.50
C GLN A 76 0.17 -0.66 -18.07
N VAL A 77 1.41 -0.22 -17.84
CA VAL A 77 2.48 -1.11 -17.41
C VAL A 77 2.13 -1.76 -16.08
N ALA A 78 1.63 -1.02 -15.10
CA ALA A 78 1.22 -1.61 -13.82
C ALA A 78 0.15 -2.71 -13.96
N LEU A 79 -0.78 -2.55 -14.91
CA LEU A 79 -1.78 -3.57 -15.22
C LEU A 79 -1.18 -4.79 -15.92
N THR A 80 -0.09 -4.62 -16.68
CA THR A 80 0.61 -5.70 -17.38
C THR A 80 1.57 -6.49 -16.49
N VAL A 81 2.34 -5.82 -15.62
CA VAL A 81 3.27 -6.52 -14.69
C VAL A 81 2.55 -7.09 -13.47
N SER A 82 1.43 -6.50 -13.07
CA SER A 82 0.61 -6.98 -11.94
C SER A 82 -0.84 -7.31 -12.38
N PRO A 83 -1.04 -8.25 -13.33
CA PRO A 83 -2.35 -8.55 -13.93
C PRO A 83 -3.33 -9.24 -12.98
N ASN A 84 -2.88 -9.65 -11.79
CA ASN A 84 -3.59 -10.58 -10.92
C ASN A 84 -3.80 -10.07 -9.48
N ARG A 85 -3.77 -8.76 -9.25
CA ARG A 85 -4.14 -8.22 -7.93
C ARG A 85 -5.66 -8.17 -7.82
N ASP A 86 -6.18 -9.27 -7.28
CA ASP A 86 -7.54 -9.44 -6.76
C ASP A 86 -8.03 -8.12 -6.14
N PRO A 87 -9.09 -7.48 -6.69
CA PRO A 87 -9.58 -6.15 -6.27
C PRO A 87 -10.03 -6.10 -4.80
N THR A 88 -9.91 -7.22 -4.08
CA THR A 88 -10.18 -7.38 -2.67
C THR A 88 -8.95 -7.36 -1.77
N ALA A 89 -7.72 -7.17 -2.30
CA ALA A 89 -6.50 -7.07 -1.50
C ALA A 89 -6.53 -5.92 -0.48
N TRP A 90 -7.21 -4.82 -0.81
CA TRP A 90 -7.47 -3.70 0.11
C TRP A 90 -8.32 -4.13 1.32
N VAL A 91 -9.24 -5.10 1.17
CA VAL A 91 -10.06 -5.64 2.26
C VAL A 91 -9.19 -6.37 3.28
N GLY A 92 -8.14 -7.08 2.82
CA GLY A 92 -7.18 -7.73 3.71
C GLY A 92 -6.35 -6.73 4.52
N GLN A 93 -5.94 -5.62 3.91
CA GLN A 93 -5.25 -4.53 4.62
C GLN A 93 -6.20 -3.74 5.55
N PHE A 94 -7.46 -3.56 5.15
CA PHE A 94 -8.49 -2.93 5.96
C PHE A 94 -8.81 -3.80 7.17
N SER A 95 -8.92 -5.12 7.01
CA SER A 95 -9.10 -6.07 8.11
C SER A 95 -7.95 -5.99 9.11
N ALA A 96 -6.69 -6.05 8.65
CA ALA A 96 -5.53 -5.93 9.54
C ALA A 96 -5.46 -4.56 10.27
N ARG A 97 -5.81 -3.47 9.57
CA ARG A 97 -5.88 -2.12 10.17
C ARG A 97 -7.08 -1.96 11.10
N ALA A 98 -8.20 -2.58 10.81
CA ALA A 98 -9.40 -2.57 11.64
C ALA A 98 -9.19 -3.40 12.91
N SER A 99 -8.45 -4.51 12.86
CA SER A 99 -8.07 -5.27 14.06
C SER A 99 -7.18 -4.42 14.99
N ILE A 100 -6.12 -3.81 14.45
CA ILE A 100 -5.22 -2.99 15.27
C ILE A 100 -5.91 -1.70 15.73
N GLY A 101 -6.56 -0.99 14.81
CA GLY A 101 -7.25 0.27 15.09
C GLY A 101 -8.48 0.09 15.99
N GLY A 102 -9.19 -1.02 15.87
CA GLY A 102 -10.34 -1.38 16.70
C GLY A 102 -9.95 -1.53 18.17
N VAL A 103 -8.78 -2.10 18.47
CA VAL A 103 -8.25 -2.18 19.84
C VAL A 103 -8.01 -0.78 20.41
N PHE A 104 -7.38 0.12 19.66
CA PHE A 104 -7.15 1.49 20.12
C PHE A 104 -8.45 2.28 20.31
N ILE A 105 -9.41 2.12 19.40
CA ILE A 105 -10.73 2.77 19.51
C ILE A 105 -11.50 2.24 20.72
N ALA A 106 -11.51 0.92 20.94
CA ALA A 106 -12.17 0.31 22.10
C ALA A 106 -11.55 0.76 23.42
N LEU A 107 -10.22 0.85 23.50
CA LEU A 107 -9.51 1.39 24.66
C LEU A 107 -9.87 2.86 24.90
N PHE A 108 -9.92 3.68 23.85
CA PHE A 108 -10.22 5.10 23.95
C PHE A 108 -11.68 5.36 24.38
N ILE A 109 -12.63 4.60 23.81
CA ILE A 109 -14.05 4.66 24.19
C ILE A 109 -14.25 4.16 25.64
N GLY A 110 -13.57 3.09 26.05
CA GLY A 110 -13.59 2.59 27.43
C GLY A 110 -13.07 3.62 28.43
N LEU A 111 -11.98 4.33 28.09
CA LEU A 111 -11.43 5.44 28.87
C LEU A 111 -12.40 6.61 28.99
N ILE A 112 -13.02 7.03 27.87
CA ILE A 112 -14.01 8.13 27.87
C ILE A 112 -15.25 7.76 28.69
N ALA A 113 -15.74 6.52 28.56
CA ALA A 113 -16.91 6.04 29.31
C ALA A 113 -16.62 5.97 30.82
N HIS A 114 -15.42 5.56 31.22
CA HIS A 114 -14.98 5.58 32.62
C HIS A 114 -14.84 7.02 33.15
N ALA A 115 -14.22 7.92 32.37
CA ALA A 115 -14.08 9.33 32.71
C ALA A 115 -15.44 10.06 32.84
N SER A 116 -16.48 9.55 32.17
CA SER A 116 -17.84 10.10 32.23
C SER A 116 -18.70 9.51 33.36
N GLY A 117 -18.12 8.74 34.29
CA GLY A 117 -18.83 8.15 35.42
C GLY A 117 -19.69 6.94 35.09
N GLY A 118 -19.61 6.42 33.85
CA GLY A 118 -20.26 5.18 33.44
C GLY A 118 -19.43 3.95 33.85
N GLN A 119 -20.05 2.75 33.77
CA GLN A 119 -19.33 1.48 33.85
C GLN A 119 -18.49 1.29 32.57
N GLY A 120 -17.36 2.01 32.50
CA GLY A 120 -16.49 2.02 31.32
C GLY A 120 -15.95 0.64 30.92
N LYS A 121 -15.88 -0.31 31.88
CA LYS A 121 -15.52 -1.71 31.65
C LYS A 121 -16.55 -2.44 30.78
N ASP A 122 -17.84 -2.21 31.00
CA ASP A 122 -18.91 -2.93 30.29
C ASP A 122 -19.13 -2.34 28.89
N ILE A 123 -19.15 -1.01 28.77
CA ILE A 123 -19.30 -0.33 27.47
C ILE A 123 -18.07 -0.58 26.57
N GLY A 124 -16.87 -0.50 27.14
CA GLY A 124 -15.62 -0.80 26.42
C GLY A 124 -15.55 -2.26 25.98
N GLY A 125 -15.98 -3.19 26.84
CA GLY A 125 -16.03 -4.63 26.53
C GLY A 125 -16.98 -4.97 25.38
N VAL A 126 -18.17 -4.36 25.33
CA VAL A 126 -19.13 -4.57 24.22
C VAL A 126 -18.57 -4.07 22.89
N PHE A 127 -17.96 -2.87 22.88
CA PHE A 127 -17.35 -2.34 21.66
C PHE A 127 -16.17 -3.19 21.18
N PHE A 128 -15.33 -3.65 22.11
CA PHE A 128 -14.25 -4.59 21.80
C PHE A 128 -14.78 -5.87 21.15
N LEU A 129 -15.83 -6.47 21.69
CA LEU A 129 -16.45 -7.68 21.13
C LEU A 129 -17.00 -7.46 19.72
N ILE A 130 -17.66 -6.33 19.45
CA ILE A 130 -18.17 -6.00 18.12
C ILE A 130 -17.02 -5.84 17.12
N CYS A 131 -15.97 -5.10 17.49
CA CYS A 131 -14.79 -4.91 16.66
C CYS A 131 -14.07 -6.24 16.36
N GLU A 132 -13.88 -7.09 17.38
CA GLU A 132 -13.25 -8.39 17.22
C GLU A 132 -14.11 -9.34 16.39
N ALA A 133 -15.43 -9.35 16.55
CA ALA A 133 -16.33 -10.15 15.71
C ALA A 133 -16.23 -9.74 14.23
N MET A 134 -16.20 -8.44 13.93
CA MET A 134 -16.00 -7.94 12.57
C MET A 134 -14.62 -8.28 12.01
N ALA A 135 -13.57 -8.16 12.83
CA ALA A 135 -12.21 -8.54 12.47
C ALA A 135 -12.10 -10.04 12.16
N LEU A 136 -12.72 -10.89 12.98
CA LEU A 136 -12.75 -12.33 12.80
C LEU A 136 -13.49 -12.73 11.52
N ILE A 137 -14.68 -12.18 11.28
CA ILE A 137 -15.48 -12.46 10.07
C ILE A 137 -14.70 -12.05 8.81
N THR A 138 -14.11 -10.84 8.80
CA THR A 138 -13.32 -10.38 7.66
C THR A 138 -12.02 -11.18 7.47
N GLY A 139 -11.37 -11.58 8.56
CA GLY A 139 -10.20 -12.45 8.57
C GLY A 139 -10.51 -13.83 7.99
N ILE A 140 -11.61 -14.46 8.40
CA ILE A 140 -12.09 -15.75 7.89
C ILE A 140 -12.43 -15.66 6.40
N MET A 141 -13.17 -14.63 5.98
CA MET A 141 -13.48 -14.41 4.56
C MET A 141 -12.23 -14.27 3.68
N LYS A 142 -11.10 -13.85 4.27
CA LYS A 142 -9.81 -13.69 3.58
C LYS A 142 -8.71 -14.62 4.10
N PHE A 143 -9.07 -15.77 4.69
CA PHE A 143 -8.12 -16.70 5.32
C PHE A 143 -7.11 -17.33 4.34
N LYS A 144 -7.40 -17.31 3.04
CA LYS A 144 -6.44 -17.74 2.00
C LYS A 144 -5.27 -16.76 1.82
N THR A 145 -5.42 -15.50 2.26
CA THR A 145 -4.36 -14.48 2.19
C THR A 145 -3.53 -14.45 3.47
N LYS A 146 -2.20 -14.24 3.36
CA LYS A 146 -1.31 -14.07 4.53
C LYS A 146 -1.85 -13.05 5.56
N PRO A 147 -2.30 -11.83 5.18
CA PRO A 147 -2.86 -10.87 6.14
C PRO A 147 -4.17 -11.35 6.79
N GLY A 148 -5.06 -12.03 6.05
CA GLY A 148 -6.28 -12.59 6.62
C GLY A 148 -6.01 -13.68 7.68
N LYS A 149 -5.00 -14.53 7.46
CA LYS A 149 -4.55 -15.50 8.47
C LYS A 149 -4.07 -14.81 9.74
N ILE A 150 -3.16 -13.84 9.59
CA ILE A 150 -2.58 -13.10 10.72
C ILE A 150 -3.68 -12.36 11.51
N GLY A 151 -4.58 -11.66 10.82
CA GLY A 151 -5.69 -10.96 11.46
C GLY A 151 -6.62 -11.90 12.23
N THR A 152 -6.93 -13.07 11.66
CA THR A 152 -7.75 -14.09 12.34
C THR A 152 -7.07 -14.64 13.59
N TYR A 153 -5.76 -14.94 13.52
CA TYR A 153 -5.01 -15.44 14.69
C TYR A 153 -4.93 -14.39 15.80
N ILE A 154 -4.64 -13.13 15.46
CA ILE A 154 -4.59 -12.03 16.43
C ILE A 154 -5.95 -11.84 17.08
N SER A 155 -7.03 -11.80 16.28
CA SER A 155 -8.40 -11.62 16.78
C SER A 155 -8.84 -12.77 17.69
N ALA A 156 -8.56 -14.02 17.31
CA ALA A 156 -8.83 -15.19 18.14
C ALA A 156 -8.06 -15.15 19.47
N LEU A 157 -6.81 -14.70 19.45
CA LEU A 157 -5.96 -14.60 20.63
C LEU A 157 -6.43 -13.47 21.56
N LEU A 158 -6.86 -12.34 21.01
CA LEU A 158 -7.45 -11.22 21.75
C LEU A 158 -8.78 -11.59 22.39
N LEU A 159 -9.65 -12.31 21.68
CA LEU A 159 -10.90 -12.86 22.25
C LEU A 159 -10.63 -13.86 23.38
N LEU A 160 -9.66 -14.77 23.20
CA LEU A 160 -9.25 -15.71 24.24
C LEU A 160 -8.76 -14.96 25.49
N PHE A 161 -7.91 -13.95 25.31
CA PHE A 161 -7.39 -13.14 26.41
C PHE A 161 -8.50 -12.39 27.14
N PHE A 162 -9.46 -11.85 26.41
CA PHE A 162 -10.63 -11.18 26.98
C PHE A 162 -11.48 -12.14 27.84
N ILE A 163 -11.75 -13.37 27.34
CA ILE A 163 -12.50 -14.39 28.09
C ILE A 163 -11.77 -14.75 29.40
N ILE A 164 -10.45 -14.94 29.34
CA ILE A 164 -9.62 -15.22 30.52
C ILE A 164 -9.70 -14.05 31.51
N ALA A 165 -9.53 -12.81 31.04
CA ALA A 165 -9.56 -11.61 31.89
C ALA A 165 -10.94 -11.37 32.54
N VAL A 166 -12.04 -11.71 31.85
CA VAL A 166 -13.39 -11.64 32.41
C VAL A 166 -13.60 -12.71 33.48
N ASN A 167 -13.18 -13.96 33.21
CA ASN A 167 -13.32 -15.05 34.18
C ASN A 167 -12.40 -14.91 35.40
N ALA A 168 -11.23 -14.30 35.27
CA ALA A 168 -10.32 -14.02 36.39
C ALA A 168 -10.83 -12.91 37.34
N ASN A 169 -11.84 -12.13 36.93
CA ASN A 169 -12.45 -11.07 37.72
C ASN A 169 -13.81 -11.46 38.33
N LYS A 170 -14.21 -12.73 38.19
CA LYS A 170 -15.38 -13.32 38.87
C LYS A 170 -14.93 -14.05 40.12
#